data_AF-A0A7X1HFW4-F1
#
_entry.id   AF-A0A7X1HFW4-F1
#
_cell.length_a   1.000
_cell.length_b   1.000
_cell.length_c   1.000
_cell.angle_alpha   90.00
_cell.angle_beta   90.00
_cell.angle_gamma   90.00
#
_symmetry.space_group_name_H-M   'P 1'
#
loop_
_entity.id
_entity.type
_entity.pdbx_description
1 polymer ?
#
loop_
_entity_poly.entity_id
_entity_poly.type
_entity_poly.pdbx_seq_one_letter_code
_entity_poly.pdbx_strand_id
1 'polypeptide(L)'
;MAYIEVFPKSVDAESRIKNDSDALMGFLFEITRNVFQVPDHDIIVELNRCTTLGFNKMAVRTGSVPDVVIKISTSDTDLQTRFQDLTIRIVEAWNSHFGDALKMELWIGLIHTWGCNIQFEDA
;
A
#
# COMPACT_ATOMS: atom_id res chain seq x y z
N MET A 1 10.66 -2.26 -9.57
CA MET A 1 10.03 -1.09 -8.92
C MET A 1 8.65 -1.41 -8.33
N ALA A 2 8.31 -0.82 -7.19
CA ALA A 2 6.96 -0.79 -6.61
C ALA A 2 6.60 0.61 -6.10
N TYR A 3 5.45 1.13 -6.51
CA TYR A 3 4.87 2.38 -6.02
C TYR A 3 3.70 2.08 -5.11
N ILE A 4 3.77 2.54 -3.86
CA ILE A 4 2.79 2.26 -2.82
C ILE A 4 2.15 3.57 -2.38
N GLU A 5 0.83 3.66 -2.43
CA GLU A 5 0.06 4.82 -1.99
C GLU A 5 -0.84 4.42 -0.81
N VAL A 6 -0.79 5.20 0.26
CA VAL A 6 -1.65 5.02 1.44
C VAL A 6 -2.65 6.17 1.54
N PHE A 7 -3.94 5.84 1.47
CA PHE A 7 -5.05 6.80 1.46
C PHE A 7 -5.91 6.68 2.73
N PRO A 8 -5.67 7.51 3.76
CA PRO A 8 -6.61 7.63 4.87
C PRO A 8 -7.90 8.31 4.42
N LYS A 9 -9.06 7.79 4.84
CA LYS A 9 -10.38 8.36 4.46
C LYS A 9 -10.86 9.51 5.34
N SER A 10 -10.31 9.64 6.55
CA SER A 10 -10.74 10.60 7.56
C SER A 10 -9.54 11.22 8.25
N VAL A 11 -9.75 12.39 8.86
CA VAL A 11 -8.73 13.07 9.67
C VAL A 11 -8.28 12.17 10.84
N ASP A 12 -9.19 11.39 11.42
CA ASP A 12 -8.86 10.45 12.50
C ASP A 12 -7.96 9.32 12.01
N ALA A 13 -8.25 8.73 10.85
CA ALA A 13 -7.43 7.67 10.26
C ALA A 13 -6.05 8.22 9.84
N GLU A 14 -6.01 9.41 9.24
CA GLU A 14 -4.76 10.10 8.89
C GLU A 14 -3.92 10.35 10.14
N SER A 15 -4.53 10.82 11.22
CA SER A 15 -3.81 11.14 12.46
C SER A 15 -3.23 9.88 13.11
N ARG A 16 -3.99 8.79 13.14
CA ARG A 16 -3.50 7.48 13.64
C ARG A 16 -2.33 6.97 12.80
N ILE A 17 -2.48 6.96 11.47
CA ILE A 17 -1.41 6.53 10.57
C ILE A 17 -0.16 7.40 10.72
N LYS A 18 -0.30 8.72 10.85
CA LYS A 18 0.85 9.62 11.01
C LYS A 18 1.62 9.34 12.29
N ASN A 19 0.91 9.06 13.39
CA ASN A 19 1.54 8.74 14.68
C ASN A 19 2.36 7.45 14.60
N ASP A 20 1.93 6.50 13.77
CA ASP A 20 2.59 5.20 13.57
C ASP A 20 3.29 5.09 12.19
N SER A 21 3.65 6.22 11.59
CA SER A 21 4.11 6.26 10.20
C SER A 21 5.41 5.51 9.98
N ASP A 22 6.37 5.58 10.91
CA ASP A 22 7.63 4.84 10.82
C ASP A 22 7.39 3.32 10.79
N ALA A 23 6.45 2.83 11.60
CA ALA A 23 6.11 1.41 11.64
C ALA A 23 5.40 0.96 10.37
N LEU A 24 4.41 1.75 9.91
CA LEU A 24 3.69 1.51 8.65
C LEU A 24 4.66 1.45 7.47
N MET A 25 5.50 2.47 7.32
CA MET A 25 6.48 2.54 6.24
C MET A 25 7.46 1.36 6.35
N GLY A 26 7.95 1.07 7.54
CA GLY A 26 8.88 -0.03 7.79
C GLY A 26 8.39 -1.37 7.26
N PHE A 27 7.17 -1.80 7.64
CA PHE A 27 6.66 -3.09 7.16
C PHE A 27 6.29 -3.06 5.68
N LEU A 28 5.82 -1.92 5.13
CA LEU A 28 5.51 -1.82 3.70
C LEU A 28 6.78 -1.97 2.86
N PHE A 29 7.87 -1.32 3.24
CA PHE A 29 9.17 -1.49 2.60
C PHE A 29 9.69 -2.91 2.74
N GLU A 30 9.78 -3.43 3.97
CA GLU A 30 10.36 -4.74 4.24
C GLU A 30 9.62 -5.86 3.50
N ILE A 31 8.29 -5.89 3.62
CA ILE A 31 7.48 -6.95 3.01
C ILE A 31 7.56 -6.87 1.49
N THR A 32 7.39 -5.68 0.92
CA THR A 32 7.43 -5.49 -0.54
C THR A 32 8.79 -5.90 -1.09
N ARG A 33 9.88 -5.46 -0.46
CA ARG A 33 11.25 -5.84 -0.85
C ARG A 33 11.44 -7.35 -0.82
N ASN A 34 11.04 -7.99 0.27
CA ASN A 34 11.30 -9.42 0.47
C ASN A 34 10.47 -10.28 -0.49
N VAL A 35 9.21 -9.90 -0.78
CA VAL A 35 8.33 -10.65 -1.68
C VAL A 35 8.67 -10.38 -3.13
N PHE A 36 8.80 -9.11 -3.53
CA PHE A 36 9.12 -8.75 -4.91
C PHE A 36 10.60 -8.94 -5.25
N GLN A 37 11.48 -9.09 -4.26
CA GLN A 37 12.93 -9.22 -4.44
C GLN A 37 13.51 -8.07 -5.28
N VAL A 38 12.98 -6.87 -5.08
CA VAL A 38 13.46 -5.64 -5.73
C VAL A 38 14.37 -4.88 -4.77
N PRO A 39 15.29 -4.03 -5.26
CA PRO A 39 16.10 -3.18 -4.40
C PRO A 39 15.26 -2.20 -3.56
N ASP A 40 15.78 -1.79 -2.41
CA ASP A 40 15.11 -0.82 -1.53
C ASP A 40 14.81 0.52 -2.22
N HIS A 41 15.75 1.01 -3.04
CA HIS A 41 15.58 2.27 -3.79
C HIS A 41 14.53 2.18 -4.91
N ASP A 42 14.07 0.97 -5.23
CA ASP A 42 13.06 0.69 -6.24
C ASP A 42 11.65 0.67 -5.65
N ILE A 43 11.52 0.87 -4.34
CA ILE A 43 10.25 0.95 -3.63
C ILE A 43 10.03 2.41 -3.24
N ILE A 44 8.84 2.92 -3.55
CA ILE A 44 8.42 4.27 -3.16
C ILE A 44 7.12 4.12 -2.40
N VAL A 45 7.04 4.72 -1.21
CA VAL A 45 5.81 4.76 -0.42
C VAL A 45 5.39 6.21 -0.21
N GLU A 46 4.16 6.52 -0.61
CA GLU A 46 3.53 7.82 -0.44
C GLU A 46 2.37 7.72 0.56
N LEU A 47 2.44 8.49 1.65
CA LEU A 47 1.33 8.69 2.56
C LEU A 47 0.54 9.95 2.17
N ASN A 48 -0.67 9.74 1.65
CA ASN A 48 -1.55 10.83 1.26
C ASN A 48 -2.22 11.47 2.49
N ARG A 49 -2.62 12.74 2.34
CA ARG A 49 -3.52 13.39 3.29
C ARG A 49 -4.93 12.83 3.15
N CYS A 50 -5.78 13.06 4.15
CA CYS A 50 -7.17 12.63 4.08
C CYS A 50 -7.81 13.15 2.78
N THR A 51 -8.34 12.21 2.01
CA THR A 51 -9.02 12.48 0.75
C THR A 51 -10.49 12.12 0.92
N THR A 52 -11.40 12.97 0.42
CA THR A 52 -12.82 12.66 0.45
C THR A 52 -13.11 11.50 -0.49
N LEU A 53 -13.42 10.33 0.07
CA LEU A 53 -13.85 9.14 -0.68
C LEU A 53 -15.38 9.01 -0.63
N GLY A 54 -16.01 8.90 -1.80
CA GLY A 54 -17.44 8.65 -1.92
C GLY A 54 -17.75 7.15 -1.84
N PHE A 55 -18.56 6.73 -0.88
CA PHE A 55 -19.01 5.34 -0.75
C PHE A 55 -20.51 5.19 -0.98
N ASN A 56 -20.90 4.02 -1.46
CA ASN A 56 -22.31 3.65 -1.53
C ASN A 56 -22.94 3.70 -0.13
N LYS A 57 -24.14 4.31 -0.01
CA LYS A 57 -24.86 4.44 1.27
C LYS A 57 -25.05 3.12 2.00
N MET A 58 -25.25 2.02 1.27
CA MET A 58 -25.37 0.68 1.86
C MET A 58 -24.08 0.24 2.54
N ALA A 59 -22.93 0.39 1.88
CA ALA A 59 -21.63 0.01 2.43
C ALA A 59 -21.28 0.81 3.70
N VAL A 60 -21.67 2.09 3.74
CA VAL A 60 -21.54 2.92 4.95
C VAL A 60 -22.42 2.38 6.07
N ARG A 61 -23.69 2.08 5.78
CA ARG A 61 -24.65 1.57 6.78
C ARG A 61 -24.25 0.19 7.33
N THR A 62 -23.62 -0.66 6.53
CA THR A 62 -23.17 -1.98 6.96
C THR A 62 -21.78 -1.95 7.61
N GLY A 63 -21.15 -0.77 7.75
CA GLY A 63 -19.82 -0.64 8.32
C GLY A 63 -18.73 -1.33 7.48
N SER A 64 -18.98 -1.53 6.19
CA SER A 64 -18.09 -2.24 5.26
C SER A 64 -17.06 -1.34 4.58
N VAL A 65 -17.06 -0.04 4.88
CA VAL A 65 -16.11 0.92 4.29
C VAL A 65 -14.75 0.85 5.00
N PRO A 66 -13.63 0.71 4.26
CA PRO A 66 -12.30 0.71 4.87
C PRO A 66 -11.98 2.09 5.43
N ASP A 67 -11.18 2.19 6.48
CA ASP A 67 -10.63 3.46 7.00
C ASP A 67 -9.41 3.93 6.19
N VAL A 68 -8.71 2.98 5.57
CA VAL A 68 -7.50 3.21 4.80
C VAL A 68 -7.53 2.34 3.55
N VAL A 69 -7.19 2.92 2.41
CA VAL A 69 -6.91 2.15 1.18
C VAL A 69 -5.42 2.19 0.92
N ILE A 70 -4.81 1.03 0.72
CA ILE A 70 -3.43 0.93 0.25
C ILE A 70 -3.48 0.47 -1.21
N LYS A 71 -2.78 1.19 -2.09
CA LYS A 71 -2.59 0.78 -3.48
C LYS A 71 -1.13 0.46 -3.71
N ILE A 72 -0.85 -0.64 -4.37
CA ILE A 72 0.49 -1.03 -4.80
C ILE A 72 0.46 -1.19 -6.30
N SER A 73 1.40 -0.54 -6.95
CA SER A 73 1.51 -0.53 -8.40
C SER A 73 2.93 -0.89 -8.82
N THR A 74 3.07 -1.73 -9.84
CA THR A 74 4.37 -2.04 -10.46
C THR A 74 4.23 -2.12 -11.96
N SER A 75 5.29 -1.77 -12.69
CA SER A 75 5.42 -2.00 -14.13
C SER A 75 5.97 -3.38 -14.47
N ASP A 76 6.49 -4.10 -13.47
CA ASP A 76 7.23 -5.34 -13.66
C ASP A 76 6.24 -6.52 -13.71
N THR A 77 5.84 -6.88 -14.93
CA THR A 77 4.79 -7.88 -15.16
C THR A 77 5.10 -9.27 -14.62
N ASP A 78 6.39 -9.61 -14.47
CA ASP A 78 6.84 -10.89 -13.90
C ASP A 78 6.54 -11.01 -12.40
N LEU A 79 6.41 -9.88 -11.69
CA LEU A 79 6.06 -9.85 -10.27
C LEU A 79 4.60 -10.22 -9.99
N GLN A 80 3.73 -10.25 -11.00
CA GLN A 80 2.30 -10.54 -10.84
C GLN A 80 2.06 -11.89 -10.12
N THR A 81 2.91 -12.87 -10.37
CA THR A 81 2.85 -14.20 -9.71
C THR A 81 3.00 -14.13 -8.20
N ARG A 82 3.54 -13.04 -7.66
CA ARG A 82 3.84 -12.82 -6.24
C ARG A 82 2.81 -11.96 -5.51
N PHE A 83 1.82 -11.42 -6.22
CA PHE A 83 0.83 -10.50 -5.65
C PHE A 83 0.02 -11.12 -4.51
N GLN A 84 -0.28 -12.43 -4.60
CA GLN A 84 -0.99 -13.13 -3.54
C GLN A 84 -0.18 -13.19 -2.24
N ASP A 85 1.10 -13.56 -2.31
CA ASP A 85 1.99 -13.61 -1.13
C ASP A 85 2.18 -12.21 -0.53
N LEU A 86 2.34 -11.19 -1.39
CA LEU A 86 2.44 -9.80 -0.95
C LEU A 86 1.18 -9.36 -0.19
N THR A 87 0.00 -9.70 -0.72
CA THR A 87 -1.29 -9.38 -0.09
C THR A 87 -1.41 -10.03 1.28
N ILE A 88 -1.12 -11.33 1.38
CA ILE A 88 -1.23 -12.07 2.64
C ILE A 88 -0.35 -11.42 3.71
N ARG A 89 0.92 -11.18 3.40
CA ARG A 89 1.87 -10.63 4.38
C ARG A 89 1.54 -9.21 4.82
N ILE A 90 1.11 -8.35 3.90
CA ILE A 90 0.69 -6.98 4.24
C ILE A 90 -0.56 -6.99 5.12
N VAL A 91 -1.54 -7.84 4.81
CA VAL A 91 -2.76 -7.98 5.61
C VAL A 91 -2.44 -8.50 7.01
N GLU A 92 -1.55 -9.49 7.13
CA GLU A 92 -1.09 -10.01 8.42
C GLU A 92 -0.38 -8.94 9.25
N ALA A 93 0.57 -8.21 8.65
CA ALA A 93 1.28 -7.12 9.33
C ALA A 93 0.33 -6.00 9.75
N TRP A 94 -0.60 -5.61 8.87
CA TRP A 94 -1.63 -4.61 9.19
C TRP A 94 -2.48 -5.04 10.38
N ASN A 95 -3.01 -6.26 10.35
CA ASN A 95 -3.87 -6.76 11.41
C ASN A 95 -3.09 -6.93 12.73
N SER A 96 -1.82 -7.31 12.67
CA SER A 96 -0.98 -7.38 13.87
C SER A 96 -0.69 -6.00 14.47
N HIS A 97 -0.64 -4.94 13.64
CA HIS A 97 -0.24 -3.60 14.09
C HIS A 97 -1.44 -2.71 14.44
N PHE A 98 -2.42 -2.60 13.54
CA PHE A 98 -3.61 -1.76 13.73
C PHE A 98 -4.82 -2.54 14.24
N GLY A 99 -4.89 -3.85 13.98
CA GLY A 99 -6.02 -4.70 14.35
C GLY A 99 -7.36 -4.10 13.94
N ASP A 100 -8.33 -4.14 14.86
CA ASP A 100 -9.66 -3.57 14.64
C ASP A 100 -9.72 -2.04 14.71
N ALA A 101 -8.61 -1.36 15.04
CA ALA A 101 -8.59 0.09 15.17
C ALA A 101 -8.73 0.83 13.83
N LEU A 102 -8.25 0.21 12.74
CA LEU A 102 -8.39 0.73 11.38
C LEU A 102 -8.65 -0.42 10.40
N LYS A 103 -9.78 -0.34 9.69
CA LYS A 103 -10.08 -1.25 8.58
C LYS A 103 -9.27 -0.86 7.36
N MET A 104 -8.66 -1.83 6.69
CA MET A 104 -7.86 -1.60 5.49
C MET A 104 -8.38 -2.38 4.30
N GLU A 105 -8.27 -1.76 3.14
CA GLU A 105 -8.47 -2.40 1.84
C GLU A 105 -7.17 -2.25 1.02
N LEU A 106 -6.69 -3.37 0.45
CA LEU A 106 -5.45 -3.42 -0.31
C LEU A 106 -5.74 -3.73 -1.77
N TRP A 107 -5.26 -2.88 -2.68
CA TRP A 107 -5.32 -3.08 -4.12
C TRP A 107 -3.92 -3.20 -4.70
N ILE A 108 -3.69 -4.20 -5.53
CA ILE A 108 -2.41 -4.40 -6.23
C ILE A 108 -2.67 -4.44 -7.72
N GLY A 109 -1.93 -3.65 -8.49
CA GLY A 109 -2.14 -3.50 -9.93
C GLY A 109 -0.84 -3.43 -10.72
N LEU A 110 -0.95 -3.75 -12.01
CA LEU A 110 0.10 -3.49 -12.99
C LEU A 110 -0.15 -2.14 -13.65
N ILE A 111 0.90 -1.33 -13.75
CA ILE A 111 0.92 -0.15 -14.62
C ILE A 111 1.67 -0.55 -15.87
N HIS A 112 0.94 -0.66 -16.99
CA HIS A 112 1.59 -0.85 -18.29
C HIS A 112 2.31 0.43 -18.68
N THR A 113 3.63 0.40 -18.61
CA THR A 113 4.53 1.46 -19.10
C THR A 113 5.51 0.85 -20.09
N TRP A 114 5.98 1.64 -21.07
CA TRP A 114 6.98 1.20 -22.05
C TRP A 114 8.12 2.22 -22.09
N GLY A 115 9.36 1.73 -22.02
CA GLY A 115 10.55 2.59 -22.18
C GLY A 115 10.84 3.54 -21.01
N CYS A 116 10.33 3.25 -19.80
CA CYS A 116 10.45 4.13 -18.63
C CYS A 116 11.57 3.77 -17.64
N ASN A 117 12.41 2.79 -17.94
CA ASN A 117 13.49 2.41 -17.02
C ASN A 117 14.58 3.50 -17.04
N ILE A 118 14.80 4.12 -15.89
CA ILE A 118 16.00 4.91 -15.64
C ILE A 118 17.14 3.90 -15.48
N GLN A 119 18.04 3.81 -16.47
CA GLN A 119 19.29 3.09 -16.27
C GLN A 119 20.13 3.92 -15.29
N PHE A 120 20.29 3.42 -14.07
CA PHE A 120 21.38 3.87 -13.22
C PHE A 120 22.65 3.25 -13.79
N GLU A 121 23.47 4.04 -14.48
CA GLU A 121 24.82 3.60 -14.86
C GLU A 121 25.59 3.28 -13.59
N ASP A 122 26.19 2.08 -13.51
CA ASP A 122 27.11 1.73 -12.44
C ASP A 122 28.30 2.71 -12.47
N ALA A 123 28.44 3.53 -11.43
CA ALA A 123 29.54 4.46 -11.24
C ALA A 123 30.82 3.77 -10.75
#